data_AF-I7D0H9-F1
#
_entry.id   AF-I7D0H9-F1
#
_cell.length_a   1.000
_cell.length_b   1.000
_cell.length_c   1.000
_cell.angle_alpha   90.00
_cell.angle_beta   90.00
_cell.angle_gamma   90.00
#
_symmetry.space_group_name_H-M   'P 1'
#
loop_
_entity.id
_entity.type
_entity.pdbx_description
1 polymer ?
#
loop_
_entity_poly.entity_id
_entity_poly.type
_entity_poly.pdbx_seq_one_letter_code
_entity_poly.pdbx_strand_id
1 'polypeptide(L)' 'MRKQYFIFLLKGKTVTPQSLEEPCAEKVICEMLRQQFYLSRIHIFAATSQEALEKFQKLTQYYTSDLSPEVILC' A
#
# COMPACT_ATOMS: atom_id res chain seq x y z
N MET A 1 10.67 15.67 -10.57
CA MET A 1 10.89 14.45 -9.76
C MET A 1 10.28 13.26 -10.49
N ARG A 2 10.97 12.10 -10.53
CA ARG A 2 10.46 10.89 -11.18
C ARG A 2 9.34 10.29 -10.32
N LYS A 3 8.21 9.92 -10.94
CA LYS A 3 7.14 9.20 -10.24
C LYS A 3 7.54 7.74 -10.03
N GLN A 4 7.12 7.20 -8.90
CA GLN A 4 7.36 5.84 -8.41
C GLN A 4 6.01 5.14 -8.21
N TYR A 5 6.01 3.82 -8.27
CA TYR A 5 4.84 2.97 -8.10
C TYR A 5 4.76 2.48 -6.66
N PHE A 6 3.75 2.96 -5.95
CA PHE A 6 3.50 2.58 -4.58
C PHE A 6 2.37 1.56 -4.48
N ILE A 7 2.64 0.50 -3.72
CA ILE A 7 1.63 -0.39 -3.16
C ILE A 7 1.39 -0.03 -1.70
N PHE A 8 0.31 -0.52 -1.11
CA PHE A 8 -0.06 -0.21 0.27
C PHE A 8 -0.31 -1.48 1.06
N LEU A 9 0.41 -1.60 2.18
CA LEU A 9 0.26 -2.68 3.15
C LEU A 9 -0.61 -2.18 4.30
N LEU A 10 -1.61 -2.97 4.66
CA LEU A 10 -2.66 -2.58 5.60
C LEU A 10 -2.71 -3.55 6.78
N LYS A 11 -2.87 -3.01 8.00
CA LYS A 11 -3.14 -3.79 9.22
C LYS A 11 -3.94 -2.95 10.21
N GLY A 12 -5.22 -3.25 10.37
CA GLY A 12 -6.13 -2.44 11.19
C GLY A 12 -6.19 -0.99 10.70
N LYS A 13 -5.71 -0.04 11.51
CA LYS A 13 -5.65 1.39 11.15
C LYS A 13 -4.30 1.81 10.53
N THR A 14 -3.33 0.90 10.46
CA THR A 14 -2.01 1.18 9.93
C THR A 14 -2.01 1.01 8.41
N VAL A 15 -1.50 2.02 7.72
CA VAL A 15 -1.27 2.03 6.27
C VAL A 15 0.21 2.32 6.04
N THR A 16 0.89 1.43 5.33
CA THR A 16 2.30 1.60 4.98
C THR A 16 2.45 1.63 3.45
N PRO A 17 2.77 2.79 2.85
CA PRO A 17 3.14 2.86 1.45
C PRO A 17 4.53 2.24 1.24
N GLN A 18 4.68 1.42 0.21
CA GLN A 18 5.97 0.84 -0.21
C GLN A 18 6.17 1.11 -1.70
N SER A 19 7.26 1.77 -2.06
CA SER A 19 7.67 1.91 -3.47
C SER A 19 8.26 0.59 -3.97
N LEU A 20 7.91 0.19 -5.20
CA LEU A 20 8.48 -1.00 -5.84
C LEU A 20 9.85 -0.73 -6.49
N GLU A 21 10.25 0.53 -6.62
CA GLU A 21 11.54 0.95 -7.17
C GLU A 21 12.66 0.91 -6.13
N GLU A 22 12.33 0.74 -4.85
CA GLU A 22 13.32 0.59 -3.79
C GLU A 22 14.03 -0.78 -3.88
N PRO A 23 15.37 -0.84 -3.82
CA PRO A 23 16.11 -2.10 -3.92
C PRO A 23 15.72 -3.16 -2.87
N CYS A 24 15.17 -2.73 -1.73
CA CYS A 24 14.74 -3.61 -0.65
C CYS A 24 13.23 -3.88 -0.61
N ALA A 25 12.47 -3.41 -1.61
CA ALA A 25 11.00 -3.47 -1.62
C ALA A 25 10.48 -4.89 -1.35
N GLU A 26 11.00 -5.89 -2.07
CA GLU A 26 10.61 -7.29 -1.90
C GLU A 26 10.76 -7.77 -0.45
N LYS A 27 11.92 -7.52 0.16
CA LYS A 27 12.19 -7.91 1.54
C LYS A 27 11.21 -7.24 2.50
N VAL A 28 10.94 -5.94 2.34
CA VAL A 28 9.98 -5.23 3.20
C VAL A 28 8.58 -5.79 3.04
N ILE A 29 8.14 -6.04 1.80
CA ILE A 29 6.81 -6.61 1.52
C ILE A 29 6.66 -7.98 2.19
N CYS A 30 7.62 -8.88 2.01
CA CYS A 30 7.58 -10.21 2.61
C CYS A 30 7.54 -10.15 4.14
N GLU A 31 8.34 -9.29 4.79
CA GLU A 31 8.33 -9.13 6.24
C GLU A 31 7.00 -8.57 6.76
N MET A 32 6.40 -7.62 6.04
CA MET A 32 5.11 -7.05 6.42
C MET A 32 3.98 -8.08 6.26
N LEU A 33 3.99 -8.88 5.18
CA LEU A 33 3.05 -9.98 5.00
C LEU A 33 3.18 -11.04 6.11
N ARG A 34 4.39 -11.39 6.54
CA ARG A 34 4.64 -12.28 7.70
C ARG A 34 4.06 -11.70 8.99
N GLN A 35 4.05 -10.38 9.14
CA GLN A 35 3.44 -9.68 10.26
C GLN A 35 1.92 -9.49 10.11
N GLN A 36 1.26 -10.22 9.20
CA GLN A 36 -0.20 -10.18 8.96
C GLN A 36 -0.69 -8.83 8.44
N PHE A 37 0.16 -8.08 7.73
CA PHE A 37 -0.35 -7.04 6.84
C PHE A 37 -0.93 -7.71 5.58
N TYR A 38 -1.90 -7.05 4.95
CA TYR A 38 -2.43 -7.45 3.65
C TYR A 38 -2.18 -6.38 2.61
N LEU A 39 -2.09 -6.80 1.35
CA LEU A 39 -1.91 -5.89 0.21
C LEU A 39 -3.26 -5.26 -0.16
N SER A 40 -3.27 -3.94 -0.26
CA SER A 40 -4.36 -3.18 -0.87
C SER A 40 -4.41 -3.42 -2.38
N ARG A 41 -5.62 -3.44 -2.96
CA ARG A 41 -5.84 -3.45 -4.42
C ARG A 41 -5.58 -2.08 -5.07
N ILE A 42 -5.50 -1.01 -4.28
CA ILE A 42 -5.20 0.34 -4.76
C ILE A 42 -3.69 0.51 -4.85
N HIS A 43 -3.18 0.86 -6.03
CA HIS A 43 -1.79 1.22 -6.28
C HIS A 43 -1.70 2.64 -6.82
N ILE A 44 -0.64 3.38 -6.50
CA ILE A 44 -0.56 4.83 -6.76
C ILE A 44 0.80 5.21 -7.33
N PHE A 45 0.77 6.02 -8.40
CA PHE A 45 1.96 6.74 -8.86
C PHE A 45 2.14 8.07 -8.12
N ALA A 46 3.29 8.25 -7.47
CA ALA A 46 3.63 9.45 -6.71
C ALA A 46 5.13 9.73 -6.72
N ALA A 47 5.55 10.96 -6.45
CA ALA A 47 6.96 11.31 -6.31
C ALA A 47 7.54 10.86 -4.95
N THR A 48 6.70 10.85 -3.90
CA THR A 48 7.10 10.53 -2.52
C THR A 48 6.07 9.63 -1.83
N SER A 49 6.50 8.94 -0.76
CA SER A 49 5.61 8.12 0.07
C SER A 49 4.51 8.93 0.73
N GLN A 50 4.78 10.19 1.10
CA GLN A 50 3.77 11.09 1.65
C GLN A 50 2.68 11.41 0.62
N GLU A 51 3.06 11.78 -0.61
CA GLU A 51 2.11 12.05 -1.69
C GLU A 51 1.27 10.80 -2.01
N ALA A 52 1.91 9.62 -2.01
CA ALA A 52 1.21 8.35 -2.21
C ALA A 52 0.16 8.12 -1.12
N LEU A 53 0.52 8.32 0.15
CA LEU A 53 -0.38 8.14 1.29
C LEU A 53 -1.56 9.12 1.27
N GLU A 54 -1.33 10.40 0.95
CA GLU A 54 -2.40 11.39 0.84
C GLU A 54 -3.41 11.04 -0.25
N LYS A 55 -2.94 10.59 -1.42
CA LYS A 55 -3.82 10.12 -2.50
C LYS A 55 -4.57 8.86 -2.11
N PHE A 56 -3.92 7.93 -1.41
CA PHE A 56 -4.54 6.71 -0.92
C PHE A 56 -5.68 7.02 0.04
N GLN A 57 -5.44 7.87 1.03
CA GLN A 57 -6.44 8.27 2.02
C GLN A 57 -7.66 8.92 1.36
N LYS A 58 -7.43 9.82 0.39
CA LYS A 58 -8.51 10.43 -0.40
C LYS A 58 -9.34 9.36 -1.10
N LEU A 59 -8.71 8.42 -1.82
CA LEU A 59 -9.42 7.33 -2.48
C LEU A 59 -10.19 6.48 -1.49
N THR A 60 -9.57 6.03 -0.40
CA THR A 60 -10.23 5.15 0.57
C THR A 60 -11.39 5.80 1.32
N GLN A 61 -11.36 7.13 1.53
CA GLN A 61 -12.50 7.86 2.10
C GLN A 61 -13.76 7.76 1.23
N TYR A 62 -13.59 7.66 -0.10
CA TYR A 62 -14.71 7.43 -1.02
C TYR A 62 -15.14 5.96 -1.11
N TYR A 63 -14.25 5.02 -0.75
CA TYR A 63 -14.46 3.56 -0.88
C TYR A 63 -14.90 2.85 0.40
N THR A 64 -15.02 3.55 1.54
CA THR A 64 -15.38 2.98 2.86
C THR A 64 -16.77 2.32 2.99
N SER A 65 -17.43 1.97 1.89
CA SER A 65 -18.68 1.20 1.90
C SER A 65 -18.49 -0.33 1.82
N ASP A 66 -17.40 -0.84 1.23
CA ASP A 66 -17.29 -2.29 0.94
C ASP A 66 -15.84 -2.82 0.88
N LEU A 67 -15.14 -2.94 2.01
CA LEU A 67 -13.85 -3.65 2.04
C LEU A 67 -13.90 -4.82 3.01
N SER A 68 -14.41 -5.94 2.52
CA SER A 68 -14.12 -7.27 3.04
C SER A 68 -12.66 -7.67 2.70
N PRO A 69 -11.92 -8.29 3.62
CA PRO A 69 -10.54 -8.69 3.36
C PRO A 69 -10.53 -10.04 2.63
N GLU A 70 -10.58 -10.02 1.30
CA GLU A 70 -10.14 -11.17 0.52
C GLU A 70 -8.61 -11.16 0.42
N VAL A 71 -8.01 -12.04 1.22
CA VAL A 71 -6.58 -12.36 1.18
C VAL A 71 -6.25 -12.95 -0.20
N ILE A 72 -5.51 -12.21 -1.03
CA ILE A 72 -4.85 -12.80 -2.20
C ILE A 72 -3.51 -13.34 -1.71
N LEU A 73 -3.45 -14.67 -1.54
CA LEU A 73 -2.20 -15.42 -1.47
C LEU A 73 -1.74 -15.65 -2.92
N CYS A 74 -0.65 -15.01 -3.31
CA CYS A 74 0.13 -15.39 -4.49
C CYS A 74 1.23 -16.36 -4.08
#